data_AF-A0A7H8S6W8-F1
#
_entry.id   AF-A0A7H8S6W8-F1
#
_cell.length_a   1.000
_cell.length_b   1.000
_cell.length_c   1.000
_cell.angle_alpha   90.00
_cell.angle_beta   90.00
_cell.angle_gamma   90.00
#
_symmetry.space_group_name_H-M   'P 1'
#
loop_
_entity.id
_entity.type
_entity.pdbx_description
1 polymer ?
#
loop_
_entity_poly.entity_id
_entity_poly.type
_entity_poly.pdbx_seq_one_letter_code
_entity_poly.pdbx_strand_id
1 'polypeptide(L)' 'MHSVTVTSRSTNHTAVYIPVYAYGPQADKFTGYLDNTDLPKIMAEALDVELGD' A
#
# COMPACT_ATOMS: atom_id res chain seq x y z
N MET A 1 20.60 -10.01 30.09
CA MET A 1 19.64 -9.06 29.49
C MET A 1 20.35 -8.42 28.31
N HIS A 2 19.87 -8.62 27.09
CA HIS A 2 20.45 -7.98 25.90
C HIS A 2 19.63 -6.74 25.58
N SER A 3 20.27 -5.57 25.52
CA SER A 3 19.63 -4.34 25.06
C SER A 3 19.77 -4.29 23.54
N VAL A 4 18.64 -4.10 22.86
CA VAL A 4 18.60 -3.83 21.42
C VAL A 4 18.34 -2.34 21.27
N THR A 5 19.25 -1.63 20.61
CA THR A 5 19.11 -0.20 20.34
C THR A 5 18.68 -0.02 18.88
N VAL A 6 17.52 0.60 18.67
CA VAL A 6 17.03 0.98 17.34
C VAL A 6 17.38 2.45 17.10
N THR A 7 17.90 2.77 15.92
CA THR A 7 18.28 4.14 15.53
C THR A 7 17.56 4.54 14.24
N SER A 8 17.26 5.83 14.09
CA SER A 8 16.71 6.42 12.87
C SER A 8 17.78 7.25 12.16
N ARG A 9 17.67 7.37 10.82
CA ARG A 9 18.56 8.23 10.03
C ARG A 9 18.04 9.66 9.84
N SER A 10 16.73 9.87 9.92
CA SER A 10 16.10 11.19 9.80
C SER A 10 14.78 11.23 10.55
N THR A 11 14.22 12.43 10.72
CA THR A 11 12.85 12.68 11.19
C THR A 11 11.85 12.87 10.04
N ASN A 12 12.29 12.71 8.79
CA ASN A 12 11.48 12.91 7.59
C ASN A 12 11.07 11.55 6.97
N HIS A 13 10.15 11.58 6.02
CA HIS A 13 9.73 10.42 5.25
C HIS A 13 10.90 9.80 4.46
N THR A 14 10.77 8.51 4.16
CA THR A 14 11.68 7.77 3.26
C THR A 14 10.91 7.32 2.03
N ALA A 15 11.62 7.07 0.92
CA ALA A 15 11.02 6.65 -0.34
C ALA A 15 10.93 5.12 -0.49
N VAL A 16 10.87 4.38 0.62
CA VAL A 16 10.78 2.91 0.58
C VAL A 16 9.37 2.47 0.18
N TYR A 17 9.26 1.34 -0.51
CA TYR A 17 7.98 0.67 -0.74
C TYR A 17 7.30 0.33 0.58
N ILE A 18 5.98 0.53 0.64
CA ILE A 18 5.15 0.25 1.82
C ILE A 18 4.20 -0.92 1.48
N PRO A 19 3.99 -1.89 2.40
CA PRO A 19 3.07 -2.99 2.16
C PRO A 19 1.62 -2.51 2.11
N VAL A 20 0.84 -3.08 1.19
CA VAL A 20 -0.61 -2.95 1.11
C VAL A 20 -1.24 -4.27 1.52
N TYR A 21 -2.28 -4.21 2.34
CA TYR A 21 -3.06 -5.37 2.77
C TYR A 21 -4.50 -5.25 2.27
N ALA A 22 -5.02 -6.29 1.63
CA ALA A 22 -6.39 -6.37 1.15
C ALA A 22 -7.06 -7.65 1.66
N TYR A 23 -8.36 -7.59 1.91
CA TYR A 23 -9.16 -8.73 2.37
C TYR A 23 -10.58 -8.64 1.82
N GLY A 24 -11.18 -9.81 1.57
CA GLY A 24 -12.55 -9.94 1.05
C GLY A 24 -12.59 -10.24 -0.45
N PRO A 25 -13.77 -10.13 -1.08
CA PRO A 25 -13.92 -10.32 -2.52
C PRO A 25 -12.98 -9.40 -3.30
N GLN A 26 -12.31 -9.95 -4.31
CA GLN A 26 -11.38 -9.22 -5.19
C GLN A 26 -10.07 -8.75 -4.53
N ALA A 27 -9.75 -9.21 -3.32
CA ALA A 27 -8.48 -8.88 -2.66
C ALA A 27 -7.23 -9.37 -3.44
N ASP A 28 -7.38 -10.39 -4.28
CA ASP A 28 -6.35 -10.91 -5.18
C ASP A 28 -5.86 -9.87 -6.22
N LYS A 29 -6.67 -8.85 -6.52
CA LYS A 29 -6.29 -7.74 -7.40
C LYS A 29 -5.23 -6.82 -6.78
N PHE A 30 -5.03 -6.87 -5.46
CA PHE A 30 -4.05 -6.05 -4.74
C PHE A 30 -2.75 -6.82 -4.49
N THR A 31 -2.16 -7.38 -5.56
CA THR A 31 -0.92 -8.17 -5.49
C THR A 31 0.18 -7.60 -6.38
N GLY A 32 1.44 -7.81 -6.00
CA GLY A 32 2.61 -7.32 -6.74
C GLY A 32 3.08 -5.92 -6.33
N TYR A 33 3.84 -5.27 -7.21
CA TYR A 33 4.29 -3.88 -7.04
C TYR A 33 3.26 -2.96 -7.66
N LEU A 34 2.62 -2.14 -6.81
CA LEU A 34 1.55 -1.24 -7.21
C LEU A 34 2.01 0.20 -6.99
N ASP A 35 1.71 1.07 -7.96
CA ASP A 35 1.79 2.50 -7.75
C ASP A 35 0.61 2.95 -6.86
N ASN A 36 0.81 4.02 -6.09
CA ASN A 36 -0.27 4.53 -5.23
C ASN A 36 -1.46 5.04 -6.05
N THR A 37 -1.25 5.41 -7.32
CA THR A 37 -2.32 5.79 -8.25
C THR A 37 -3.12 4.60 -8.79
N ASP A 38 -2.61 3.37 -8.65
CA ASP A 38 -3.34 2.17 -9.09
C ASP A 38 -4.38 1.73 -8.05
N LEU A 39 -4.16 2.04 -6.78
CA LEU A 39 -5.10 1.72 -5.69
C LEU A 39 -6.53 2.21 -5.97
N PRO A 40 -6.79 3.49 -6.31
CA PRO A 40 -8.15 3.93 -6.64
C PRO A 40 -8.71 3.20 -7.87
N LYS A 41 -7.89 2.92 -8.89
CA LYS A 41 -8.32 2.23 -10.12
C LYS A 41 -8.79 0.81 -9.82
N ILE A 42 -7.99 0.07 -9.04
CA ILE A 42 -8.32 -1.29 -8.61
C ILE A 42 -9.58 -1.29 -7.71
N MET A 43 -9.73 -0.28 -6.84
CA MET A 43 -10.94 -0.14 -6.01
C MET A 43 -12.18 0.13 -6.86
N ALA A 44 -12.09 0.99 -7.88
CA ALA A 44 -13.19 1.29 -8.78
C ALA A 44 -13.60 0.05 -9.59
N GLU A 45 -12.63 -0.70 -10.11
CA GLU A 45 -12.85 -1.98 -10.77
C GLU A 45 -13.49 -3.01 -9.83
N ALA A 46 -13.08 -3.04 -8.56
CA ALA A 46 -13.65 -3.96 -7.57
C ALA A 46 -15.09 -3.63 -7.18
N LEU A 47 -15.45 -2.35 -7.24
CA LEU A 47 -16.78 -1.85 -6.90
C LEU A 47 -17.71 -1.73 -8.11
N ASP A 48 -17.21 -1.97 -9.32
CA ASP A 48 -17.93 -1.76 -10.59
C ASP A 48 -18.44 -0.31 -10.72
N VAL A 49 -17.57 0.66 -10.46
CA VAL A 49 -17.86 2.10 -10.56
C VAL A 49 -16.86 2.81 -11.47
N GLU A 50 -17.29 3.91 -12.08
CA GLU A 50 -16.41 4.78 -12.85
C GLU A 50 -15.64 5.72 -11.90
N LEU A 51 -14.34 5.85 -12.14
CA LEU A 51 -13.52 6.87 -11.50
C LEU A 51 -13.76 8.19 -12.22
N GLY A 52 -14.13 9.23 -11.45
CA GLY A 52 -14.24 10.58 -11.97
C GLY A 52 -12.88 11.12 -12.43
N ASP A 53 -12.92 12.04 -13.40
CA ASP A 53 -11.76 12.76 -13.95
C ASP A 53 -11.09 13.69 -12.92
#